data_AF-A0A086JDX5-F1
#
_entry.id   AF-A0A086JDX5-F1
#
_cell.length_a   1.000
_cell.length_b   1.000
_cell.length_c   1.000
_cell.angle_alpha   90.00
_cell.angle_beta   90.00
_cell.angle_gamma   90.00
#
_symmetry.space_group_name_H-M   'P 1'
#
loop_
_entity.id
_entity.type
_entity.pdbx_description
1 polymer ?
#
loop_
_entity_poly.entity_id
_entity_poly.type
_entity_poly.pdbx_seq_one_letter_code
_entity_poly.pdbx_strand_id
1 'polypeptide(L)'
;MGKHKHSKDKLYLVQSEYAADWGGYKTKALQLPYKALPFYCCGLSLRPFEDAVCTAEGVVFDPANILPYIKRYRRNPVNGKPLSAGDLVPLKFHKNEQGQFHCPVTYKVFNQHTHIVANRKSGHVYSYEAIDNLCKKPKNWNDLLTGEPFSHSDLIHIQNPADAKTRYIEGFYHVREGQEVDVGVKGVPAEKDSMKPTTKKTEWMERILAEAGEKEEERKTAHNKLIPNMHANKEEGDTDAGQGEGGHPKGSGETGEQAPQAAPQSEPQKHSLYTTHRMAAGFTSTVVQGSATQEFRELSEKERMQPIYARCRKLKKKGYLRIVTTQGSLNIELHADMAPRACDSFLRLCAVKYFDDTIFHRCIRNFMIQGGRAELRQPSKKKEVQQSPRSISGFPGGAPFEDEFDNRLVHQGIGVLSMANDGKHSNLSEFFITFKSCEHLNNKHTIFGRVVGGLDVLRQWEKLETDKKDKPLKPPKVEEIIVFKNPFEDARKEMEDEKREEEEKEKKKLE
;
A
#
# COMPACT_ATOMS: atom_id res chain seq x y z
N MET A 1 10.09 49.72 -28.15
CA MET A 1 11.08 48.90 -28.87
C MET A 1 11.05 47.48 -28.33
N GLY A 2 10.89 46.49 -29.19
CA GLY A 2 10.86 45.07 -28.83
C GLY A 2 10.90 44.20 -30.09
N LYS A 3 11.95 44.40 -30.91
CA LYS A 3 12.24 43.58 -32.08
C LYS A 3 12.69 42.21 -31.59
N HIS A 4 11.81 41.21 -31.43
CA HIS A 4 12.10 39.75 -31.42
C HIS A 4 10.82 38.94 -31.13
N LYS A 5 9.78 39.07 -31.97
CA LYS A 5 8.57 38.23 -31.84
C LYS A 5 8.25 37.36 -33.07
N HIS A 6 9.09 37.39 -34.10
CA HIS A 6 8.93 36.56 -35.31
C HIS A 6 10.23 35.82 -35.61
N SER A 7 10.41 34.62 -35.05
CA SER A 7 11.38 33.61 -35.53
C SER A 7 11.29 32.33 -34.70
N LYS A 8 10.10 31.73 -34.56
CA LYS A 8 9.97 30.37 -34.01
C LYS A 8 9.52 29.30 -35.01
N ASP A 9 9.14 29.71 -36.22
CA ASP A 9 8.89 28.79 -37.34
C ASP A 9 10.13 28.74 -38.25
N LYS A 10 11.14 27.96 -37.84
CA LYS A 10 12.20 27.54 -38.75
C LYS A 10 11.94 26.08 -39.11
N LEU A 11 12.01 25.75 -40.40
CA LEU A 11 11.83 24.37 -40.90
C LEU A 11 13.00 23.43 -40.54
N TYR A 12 14.05 23.96 -39.90
CA TYR A 12 15.23 23.23 -39.48
C TYR A 12 15.53 23.55 -38.02
N LEU A 13 15.99 22.54 -37.26
CA LEU A 13 16.48 22.73 -35.91
C LEU A 13 17.97 23.09 -35.94
N VAL A 14 18.36 24.10 -35.15
CA VAL A 14 19.79 24.41 -34.96
C VAL A 14 20.40 23.36 -34.02
N GLN A 15 21.67 23.01 -34.23
CA GLN A 15 22.37 22.00 -33.42
C GLN A 15 22.32 22.31 -31.92
N SER A 16 22.40 23.58 -31.53
CA SER A 16 22.27 24.03 -30.13
C SER A 16 20.86 23.79 -29.57
N GLU A 17 19.81 24.01 -30.38
CA GLU A 17 18.41 23.80 -29.99
C GLU A 17 18.09 22.30 -29.91
N TYR A 18 18.64 21.49 -30.81
CA TYR A 18 18.50 20.03 -30.77
C TYR A 18 19.17 19.46 -29.53
N ALA A 19 20.37 19.94 -29.19
CA ALA A 19 21.11 19.51 -28.01
C ALA A 19 20.41 19.88 -26.68
N ALA A 20 19.82 21.07 -26.60
CA ALA A 20 19.21 21.57 -25.37
C ALA A 20 17.77 21.06 -25.15
N ASP A 21 16.91 21.20 -26.17
CA ASP A 21 15.46 21.18 -25.96
C ASP A 21 14.77 19.93 -26.52
N TRP A 22 15.26 19.33 -27.61
CA TRP A 22 14.45 18.36 -28.38
C TRP A 22 15.07 16.99 -28.68
N GLY A 23 16.39 16.77 -28.66
CA GLY A 23 16.90 15.45 -29.07
C GLY A 23 18.38 15.10 -28.89
N GLY A 24 19.22 15.96 -28.33
CA GLY A 24 20.60 15.58 -28.00
C GLY A 24 20.65 14.44 -26.97
N TYR A 25 21.61 13.52 -27.11
CA TYR A 25 21.94 12.55 -26.06
C TYR A 25 22.41 13.32 -24.83
N LYS A 26 21.47 13.63 -23.94
CA LYS A 26 21.79 14.07 -22.59
C LYS A 26 22.41 12.87 -21.93
N THR A 27 23.66 12.99 -21.46
CA THR A 27 24.23 12.00 -20.54
C THR A 27 23.16 11.78 -19.49
N LYS A 28 22.52 10.60 -19.53
CA LYS A 28 21.71 10.15 -18.42
C LYS A 28 22.72 10.01 -17.30
N ALA A 29 22.94 11.08 -16.54
CA ALA A 29 23.25 10.92 -15.14
C ALA A 29 22.19 9.92 -14.70
N LEU A 30 22.64 8.72 -14.34
CA LEU A 30 21.80 7.71 -13.73
C LEU A 30 21.16 8.42 -12.53
N GLN A 31 20.00 9.05 -12.72
CA GLN A 31 19.09 9.31 -11.65
C GLN A 31 18.51 7.95 -11.31
N LEU A 32 19.34 7.15 -10.66
CA LEU A 32 18.85 6.19 -9.69
C LEU A 32 17.87 6.98 -8.81
N PRO A 33 16.69 6.44 -8.49
CA PRO A 33 15.75 7.12 -7.62
C PRO A 33 16.49 7.42 -6.31
N TYR A 34 16.84 8.69 -6.08
CA TYR A 34 17.54 9.10 -4.88
C TYR A 34 16.76 8.58 -3.67
N LYS A 35 17.37 7.69 -2.89
CA LYS A 35 16.72 7.16 -1.69
C LYS A 35 16.78 8.25 -0.63
N ALA A 36 15.73 9.06 -0.56
CA ALA A 36 15.57 10.06 0.49
C ALA A 36 15.48 9.37 1.85
N LEU A 37 16.21 9.91 2.82
CA LEU A 37 16.13 9.43 4.20
C LEU A 37 14.70 9.69 4.73
N PRO A 38 14.03 8.66 5.30
CA PRO A 38 12.73 8.86 5.93
C PRO A 38 12.81 9.90 7.06
N PHE A 39 11.72 10.66 7.28
CA PHE A 39 11.71 11.73 8.27
C PHE A 39 11.94 11.27 9.72
N TYR A 40 11.70 9.99 10.01
CA TYR A 40 11.87 9.39 11.33
C TYR A 40 13.27 8.81 11.55
N CYS A 41 14.18 8.94 10.57
CA CYS A 41 15.55 8.45 10.68
C CYS A 41 16.53 9.59 10.97
N CYS A 42 17.56 9.27 11.76
CA CYS A 42 18.68 10.15 12.07
C CYS A 42 19.61 10.31 10.85
N GLY A 43 19.97 11.55 10.53
CA GLY A 43 20.87 11.88 9.42
C GLY A 43 22.31 11.40 9.58
N LEU A 44 22.72 10.95 10.76
CA LEU A 44 24.06 10.44 11.06
C LEU A 44 24.11 8.92 11.14
N SER A 45 23.22 8.30 11.93
CA SER A 45 23.18 6.83 12.10
C SER A 45 22.38 6.12 11.02
N LEU A 46 21.58 6.86 10.22
CA LEU A 46 20.66 6.37 9.20
C LEU A 46 19.58 5.40 9.75
N ARG A 47 19.42 5.33 11.07
CA ARG A 47 18.45 4.50 11.80
C ARG A 47 17.31 5.35 12.35
N PRO A 48 16.14 4.75 12.67
CA PRO A 48 15.08 5.45 13.38
C PRO A 48 15.62 6.10 14.66
N PHE A 49 15.24 7.35 14.91
CA PHE A 49 15.60 8.02 16.16
C PHE A 49 14.65 7.62 17.29
N GLU A 50 15.17 7.59 18.51
CA GLU A 50 14.35 7.50 19.73
C GLU A 50 13.95 8.91 20.18
N ASP A 51 14.97 9.76 20.40
CA ASP A 51 14.83 11.19 20.63
C ASP A 51 15.28 11.98 19.40
N ALA A 52 14.57 13.07 19.11
CA ALA A 52 14.85 13.89 17.94
C ALA A 52 15.38 15.26 18.34
N VAL A 53 16.52 15.64 17.78
CA VAL A 53 16.99 17.03 17.70
C VAL A 53 17.16 17.41 16.25
N CYS A 54 16.97 18.68 15.90
CA CYS A 54 17.22 19.15 14.54
C CYS A 54 18.16 20.34 14.50
N THR A 55 18.75 20.52 13.32
CA THR A 55 19.49 21.72 12.97
C THR A 55 18.54 22.76 12.35
N ALA A 56 18.99 24.01 12.25
CA ALA A 56 18.22 25.08 11.59
C ALA A 56 17.82 24.76 10.13
N GLU A 57 18.56 23.86 9.47
CA GLU A 57 18.29 23.40 8.09
C GLU A 57 17.23 22.29 8.03
N GLY A 58 16.73 21.80 9.17
CA GLY A 58 15.66 20.81 9.24
C GLY A 58 16.11 19.35 9.21
N VAL A 59 17.42 19.08 9.24
CA VAL A 59 17.94 17.72 9.37
C VAL A 59 17.80 17.23 10.81
N VAL A 60 17.22 16.04 10.98
CA VAL A 60 16.97 15.41 12.28
C VAL A 60 18.09 14.45 12.64
N PHE A 61 18.50 14.48 13.91
CA PHE A 61 19.51 13.63 14.49
C PHE A 61 19.04 13.08 15.84
N ASP A 62 19.68 11.99 16.25
CA ASP A 62 19.58 11.45 17.59
C ASP A 62 20.64 12.11 18.49
N PRO A 63 20.25 12.72 19.64
CA PRO A 63 21.15 13.31 20.62
C PRO A 63 22.33 12.41 21.00
N ALA A 64 22.08 11.11 21.17
CA ALA A 64 23.09 10.14 21.59
C ALA A 64 24.23 10.02 20.58
N ASN A 65 23.93 10.24 19.30
CA ASN A 65 24.86 10.09 18.19
C ASN A 65 25.49 11.44 17.77
N ILE A 66 24.71 12.51 17.72
CA ILE A 66 25.18 13.82 17.23
C ILE A 66 26.06 14.56 18.24
N LEU A 67 25.80 14.44 19.55
CA LEU A 67 26.58 15.14 20.56
C LEU A 67 28.03 14.65 20.63
N PRO A 68 28.32 13.33 20.62
CA PRO A 68 29.70 12.83 20.48
C PRO A 68 30.36 13.28 19.17
N TYR A 69 29.62 13.30 18.07
CA TYR A 69 30.12 13.72 16.77
C TYR A 69 30.54 15.20 16.76
N ILE A 70 29.71 16.10 17.30
CA ILE A 70 30.02 17.53 17.42
C ILE A 70 31.24 17.74 18.32
N LYS A 71 31.37 16.98 19.42
CA LYS A 71 32.55 17.06 20.32
C LYS A 71 33.84 16.69 19.59
N ARG A 72 33.81 15.69 18.71
CA ARG A 72 34.98 15.21 17.95
C ARG A 72 35.32 16.10 16.76
N TYR A 73 34.33 16.45 15.94
CA TYR A 73 34.56 17.07 14.62
C TYR A 73 34.15 18.55 14.52
N ARG A 74 33.36 19.08 15.47
CA ARG A 74 32.82 20.46 15.49
C ARG A 74 32.18 20.92 14.18
N ARG A 75 31.61 19.98 13.42
CA ARG A 75 31.01 20.20 12.10
C ARG A 75 29.69 19.44 12.02
N ASN A 76 28.83 19.87 11.11
CA ASN A 76 27.58 19.21 10.79
C ASN A 76 27.84 18.03 9.83
N PRO A 77 27.35 16.82 10.15
CA PRO A 77 27.61 15.62 9.36
C PRO A 77 26.92 15.58 7.99
N VAL A 78 25.96 16.47 7.72
CA VAL A 78 25.24 16.50 6.44
C VAL A 78 25.83 17.53 5.48
N ASN A 79 26.12 18.75 5.93
CA ASN A 79 26.58 19.83 5.04
C ASN A 79 28.05 20.26 5.26
N GLY A 80 28.73 19.74 6.28
CA GLY A 80 30.13 20.06 6.60
C GLY A 80 30.38 21.43 7.24
N LYS A 81 29.33 22.25 7.48
CA LYS A 81 29.42 23.57 8.12
C LYS A 81 29.74 23.43 9.63
N PRO A 82 30.36 24.43 10.28
CA PRO A 82 30.56 24.41 11.73
C PRO A 82 29.21 24.33 12.45
N LEU A 83 29.13 23.48 13.49
CA LEU A 83 27.92 23.25 14.27
C LEU A 83 28.30 23.08 15.74
N SER A 84 27.61 23.80 16.63
CA SER A 84 27.75 23.67 18.07
C SER A 84 26.54 22.96 18.69
N ALA A 85 26.67 22.47 19.94
CA ALA A 85 25.57 21.81 20.62
C ALA A 85 24.38 22.76 20.92
N GLY A 86 24.63 24.06 21.07
CA GLY A 86 23.59 25.07 21.31
C GLY A 86 22.74 25.40 20.09
N ASP A 87 23.20 25.03 18.89
CA ASP A 87 22.47 25.25 17.63
C ASP A 87 21.43 24.16 17.36
N LEU A 88 21.37 23.12 18.21
CA LEU A 88 20.44 22.01 18.11
C LEU A 88 19.13 22.36 18.82
N VAL A 89 18.02 22.13 18.10
CA VAL A 89 16.67 22.35 18.62
C VAL A 89 16.07 21.00 18.99
N PRO A 90 15.64 20.78 20.25
CA PRO A 90 14.94 19.55 20.63
C PRO A 90 13.55 19.51 20.00
N LEU A 91 13.21 18.40 19.37
CA LEU A 91 11.93 18.18 18.70
C LEU A 91 11.00 17.31 19.54
N LYS A 92 9.76 17.76 19.67
CA LYS A 92 8.68 17.05 20.36
C LYS A 92 7.69 16.51 19.32
N PHE A 93 7.91 15.27 18.92
CA PHE A 93 6.98 14.53 18.08
C PHE A 93 5.84 13.94 18.90
N HIS A 94 4.61 14.00 18.36
CA HIS A 94 3.42 13.40 18.97
C HIS A 94 3.11 12.07 18.31
N LYS A 95 2.86 11.03 19.11
CA LYS A 95 2.49 9.68 18.65
C LYS A 95 1.03 9.40 19.02
N ASN A 96 0.30 8.73 18.14
CA ASN A 96 -1.07 8.30 18.43
C ASN A 96 -1.06 7.03 19.30
N GLU A 97 -2.24 6.54 19.68
CA GLU A 97 -2.40 5.30 20.46
C GLU A 97 -1.76 4.06 19.79
N GLN A 98 -1.55 4.12 18.47
CA GLN A 98 -0.94 3.07 17.67
C GLN A 98 0.58 3.28 17.45
N GLY A 99 1.19 4.25 18.15
CA GLY A 99 2.63 4.53 18.09
C GLY A 99 3.11 5.27 16.83
N GLN A 100 2.21 5.70 15.94
CA GLN A 100 2.53 6.42 14.71
C GLN A 100 2.63 7.93 14.95
N PHE A 101 3.62 8.57 14.30
CA PHE A 101 3.80 10.01 14.38
C PHE A 101 2.67 10.76 13.66
N HIS A 102 2.05 11.71 14.35
CA HIS A 102 0.93 12.49 13.80
C HIS A 102 1.02 13.97 14.19
N CYS A 103 0.31 14.81 13.45
CA CYS A 103 0.16 16.21 13.82
C CYS A 103 -0.83 16.34 14.99
N PRO A 104 -0.46 16.98 16.11
CA PRO A 104 -1.29 17.04 17.31
C PRO A 104 -2.58 17.88 17.15
N VAL A 105 -2.66 18.72 16.10
CA VAL A 105 -3.80 19.61 15.87
C VAL A 105 -4.76 19.04 14.83
N THR A 106 -4.22 18.49 13.74
CA THR A 106 -5.02 17.95 12.63
C THR A 106 -5.26 16.45 12.73
N TYR A 107 -4.62 15.77 13.70
CA TYR A 107 -4.63 14.33 13.90
C TYR A 107 -4.18 13.49 12.69
N LYS A 108 -3.62 14.15 11.67
CA LYS A 108 -3.14 13.52 10.44
C LYS A 108 -1.79 12.85 10.70
N VAL A 109 -1.71 11.56 10.40
CA VAL A 109 -0.48 10.77 10.49
C VAL A 109 0.54 11.27 9.45
N PHE A 110 1.79 11.42 9.87
CA PHE A 110 2.88 11.83 8.98
C PHE A 110 3.31 10.68 8.08
N ASN A 111 3.37 10.94 6.77
CA ASN A 111 3.91 10.01 5.77
C ASN A 111 5.14 10.62 5.06
N GLN A 112 5.78 9.85 4.16
CA GLN A 112 6.97 10.30 3.42
C GLN A 112 6.72 11.46 2.44
N HIS A 113 5.45 11.81 2.18
CA HIS A 113 5.04 12.90 1.30
C HIS A 113 4.35 14.05 2.05
N THR A 114 4.29 13.99 3.38
CA THR A 114 3.66 15.05 4.17
C THR A 114 4.64 16.20 4.34
N HIS A 115 4.18 17.45 4.20
CA HIS A 115 5.01 18.60 4.54
C HIS A 115 5.03 18.78 6.06
N ILE A 116 6.19 18.54 6.68
CA ILE A 116 6.38 18.55 8.14
C ILE A 116 7.23 19.76 8.52
N VAL A 117 6.76 20.50 9.53
CA VAL A 117 7.44 21.68 10.07
C VAL A 117 7.52 21.61 11.58
N ALA A 118 8.57 22.19 12.15
CA ALA A 118 8.72 22.37 13.59
C ALA A 118 8.84 23.84 13.93
N ASN A 119 8.29 24.22 15.07
CA ASN A 119 8.52 25.53 15.65
C ASN A 119 9.83 25.50 16.45
N ARG A 120 10.78 26.38 16.12
CA ARG A 120 12.08 26.47 16.79
C ARG A 120 11.97 26.77 18.29
N LYS A 121 10.97 27.56 18.71
CA LYS A 121 10.84 27.99 20.12
C LYS A 121 10.25 26.89 21.00
N SER A 122 9.12 26.33 20.60
CA SER A 122 8.42 25.32 21.40
C SER A 122 8.95 23.89 21.19
N GLY A 123 9.62 23.66 20.05
CA GLY A 123 10.09 22.34 19.60
C GLY A 123 8.99 21.45 19.05
N HIS A 124 7.72 21.89 19.03
CA HIS A 124 6.61 21.07 18.58
C HIS A 124 6.58 20.92 17.06
N VAL A 125 6.24 19.70 16.62
CA VAL A 125 6.18 19.31 15.22
C VAL A 125 4.73 19.28 14.71
N TYR A 126 4.49 19.94 13.59
CA TYR A 126 3.17 20.10 12.97
C TYR A 126 3.20 19.74 11.48
N SER A 127 2.02 19.47 10.92
CA SER A 127 1.85 19.51 9.47
C SER A 127 1.90 20.97 9.00
N TYR A 128 2.55 21.24 7.87
CA TYR A 128 2.58 22.58 7.29
C TYR A 128 1.16 23.08 6.97
N GLU A 129 0.27 22.17 6.61
CA GLU A 129 -1.16 22.45 6.41
C GLU A 129 -1.83 23.06 7.65
N ALA A 130 -1.50 22.58 8.85
CA ALA A 130 -2.01 23.15 10.10
C ALA A 130 -1.50 24.58 10.32
N ILE A 131 -0.21 24.81 10.12
CA ILE A 131 0.41 26.14 10.27
C ILE A 131 -0.09 27.11 9.19
N ASP A 132 -0.26 26.65 7.95
CA ASP A 132 -0.75 27.48 6.84
C ASP A 132 -2.19 27.94 7.10
N ASN A 133 -3.06 27.02 7.52
CA ASN A 133 -4.48 27.30 7.75
C ASN A 133 -4.76 28.07 9.04
N LEU A 134 -4.05 27.77 10.13
CA LEU A 134 -4.37 28.30 11.46
C LEU A 134 -3.47 29.48 11.87
N CYS A 135 -2.22 29.54 11.38
CA CYS A 135 -1.31 30.64 11.71
C CYS A 135 -1.16 31.63 10.55
N LYS A 136 -0.79 31.14 9.35
CA LYS A 136 -0.40 31.99 8.22
C LYS A 136 -1.57 32.74 7.59
N LYS A 137 -2.65 32.03 7.22
CA LYS A 137 -3.85 32.65 6.62
C LYS A 137 -4.54 33.63 7.58
N PRO A 138 -4.73 33.31 8.88
CA PRO A 138 -5.35 34.23 9.83
C PRO A 138 -4.40 35.30 10.37
N LYS A 139 -3.11 35.27 9.98
CA LYS A 139 -2.02 36.13 10.51
C LYS A 139 -1.86 36.05 12.03
N ASN A 140 -2.14 34.89 12.61
CA ASN A 140 -2.04 34.63 14.05
C ASN A 140 -0.81 33.76 14.35
N TRP A 141 0.31 34.38 14.73
CA TRP A 141 1.59 33.69 14.92
C TRP A 141 1.83 33.21 16.35
N ASN A 142 0.88 32.44 16.87
CA ASN A 142 0.98 31.80 18.17
C ASN A 142 1.06 30.28 18.00
N ASP A 143 1.90 29.63 18.81
CA ASP A 143 2.07 28.18 18.78
C ASP A 143 0.75 27.47 19.08
N LEU A 144 0.42 26.46 18.28
CA LEU A 144 -0.91 25.85 18.29
C LEU A 144 -1.20 25.01 19.54
N LEU A 145 -0.18 24.65 20.33
CA LEU A 145 -0.35 23.89 21.58
C LEU A 145 -0.10 24.75 22.81
N THR A 146 0.97 25.54 22.78
CA THR A 146 1.45 26.29 23.95
C THR A 146 0.94 27.74 23.98
N GLY A 147 0.50 28.27 22.84
CA GLY A 147 0.08 29.67 22.70
C GLY A 147 1.24 30.67 22.67
N GLU A 148 2.50 30.21 22.71
CA GLU A 148 3.67 31.09 22.69
C GLU A 148 3.83 31.81 21.35
N PRO A 149 4.12 33.13 21.33
CA PRO A 149 4.29 33.87 20.09
C PRO A 149 5.60 33.49 19.38
N PHE A 150 5.50 33.15 18.10
CA PHE A 150 6.63 32.84 17.23
C PHE A 150 6.58 33.64 15.92
N SER A 151 7.61 33.57 15.10
CA SER A 151 7.69 34.27 13.82
C SER A 151 7.81 33.30 12.65
N HIS A 152 7.55 33.77 11.42
CA HIS A 152 7.73 32.94 10.23
C HIS A 152 9.18 32.40 10.10
N SER A 153 10.19 33.15 10.56
CA SER A 153 11.60 32.72 10.56
C SER A 153 11.92 31.61 11.56
N ASP A 154 11.04 31.38 12.55
CA ASP A 154 11.20 30.33 13.55
C ASP A 154 10.71 28.96 13.05
N LEU A 155 10.12 28.90 11.85
CA LEU A 155 9.67 27.64 11.25
C LEU A 155 10.84 26.88 10.62
N ILE A 156 11.07 25.67 11.11
CA ILE A 156 12.08 24.74 10.59
C ILE A 156 11.36 23.68 9.75
N HIS A 157 11.74 23.55 8.48
CA HIS A 157 11.14 22.56 7.58
C HIS A 157 11.88 21.22 7.68
N ILE A 158 11.28 20.25 8.36
CA ILE A 158 11.86 18.90 8.52
C ILE A 158 11.71 18.07 7.24
N GLN A 159 10.54 18.17 6.60
CA GLN A 159 10.25 17.46 5.36
C GLN A 159 9.48 18.37 4.42
N ASN A 160 10.04 18.65 3.25
CA ASN A 160 9.34 19.34 2.17
C ASN A 160 9.28 18.45 0.92
N PRO A 161 8.09 18.01 0.48
CA PRO A 161 7.93 17.23 -0.74
C PRO A 161 8.43 17.96 -2.01
N ALA A 162 8.41 19.30 -2.01
CA ALA A 162 8.88 20.10 -3.13
C ALA A 162 10.41 20.24 -3.18
N ASP A 163 11.11 20.02 -2.06
CA ASP A 163 12.57 20.10 -1.97
C ASP A 163 13.13 18.92 -1.17
N ALA A 164 13.25 17.77 -1.84
CA ALA A 164 13.73 16.53 -1.24
C ALA A 164 15.27 16.40 -1.20
N LYS A 165 16.01 17.35 -1.81
CA LYS A 165 17.45 17.25 -2.04
C LYS A 165 18.27 17.25 -0.74
N THR A 166 17.78 17.95 0.28
CA THR A 166 18.43 18.08 1.59
C THR A 166 18.52 16.76 2.37
N ARG A 167 17.78 15.72 1.96
CA ARG A 167 17.69 14.43 2.67
C ARG A 167 18.23 13.24 1.88
N TYR A 168 18.91 13.49 0.76
CA TYR A 168 19.55 12.41 0.01
C TYR A 168 20.81 11.96 0.73
N ILE A 169 20.87 10.66 1.04
CA ILE A 169 21.96 10.05 1.81
C ILE A 169 23.33 10.27 1.14
N GLU A 170 23.38 10.18 -0.19
CA GLU A 170 24.58 10.43 -1.00
C GLU A 170 25.11 11.87 -0.87
N GLY A 171 24.24 12.83 -0.50
CA GLY A 171 24.60 14.22 -0.30
C GLY A 171 25.24 14.49 1.07
N PHE A 172 25.20 13.52 2.00
CA PHE A 172 25.68 13.73 3.35
C PHE A 172 27.20 13.78 3.40
N TYR A 173 27.74 14.81 4.04
CA TYR A 173 29.17 15.06 4.15
C TYR A 173 29.94 13.86 4.74
N HIS A 174 29.48 13.30 5.86
CA HIS A 174 30.16 12.15 6.51
C HIS A 174 30.17 10.89 5.62
N VAL A 175 29.14 10.70 4.78
CA VAL A 175 29.06 9.58 3.82
C VAL A 175 30.04 9.79 2.67
N ARG A 176 30.13 11.02 2.16
CA ARG A 176 31.03 11.37 1.05
C ARG A 176 32.51 11.32 1.44
N GLU A 177 32.83 11.73 2.66
CA GLU A 177 34.19 11.75 3.19
C GLU A 177 34.63 10.41 3.80
N GLY A 178 33.74 9.40 3.80
CA GLY A 178 34.05 8.06 4.32
C GLY A 178 34.40 8.05 5.81
N GLN A 179 33.80 8.94 6.60
CA GLN A 179 34.09 9.02 8.03
C GLN A 179 33.42 7.84 8.76
N GLU A 180 34.22 6.97 9.38
CA GLU A 180 33.71 5.95 10.28
C GLU A 180 33.12 6.63 11.52
N VAL A 181 31.79 6.65 11.57
CA VAL A 181 31.06 7.12 12.73
C VAL A 181 30.86 5.93 13.65
N ASP A 182 31.55 5.94 14.79
CA ASP A 182 31.42 4.94 15.84
C ASP A 182 30.01 5.07 16.48
N VAL A 183 29.01 4.42 15.88
CA VAL A 183 27.63 4.42 16.36
C VAL A 183 27.56 3.44 17.54
N GLY A 184 27.72 3.95 18.77
CA GLY A 184 27.76 3.13 19.97
C GLY A 184 26.47 2.34 20.18
N VAL A 185 26.46 1.06 19.78
CA VAL A 185 25.42 0.08 20.16
C VAL A 185 26.09 -1.27 20.42
N LYS A 186 25.78 -1.87 21.57
CA LYS A 186 26.19 -3.23 21.97
C LYS A 186 25.38 -4.31 21.21
N GLY A 187 26.10 -5.28 20.64
CA GLY A 187 25.66 -6.62 20.19
C GLY A 187 25.38 -6.75 18.68
N VAL A 188 25.92 -7.69 17.88
CA VAL A 188 26.77 -8.91 18.00
C VAL A 188 27.31 -9.23 16.56
N PRO A 189 28.35 -10.05 16.29
CA PRO A 189 29.74 -10.09 16.76
C PRO A 189 30.77 -9.85 15.62
N ALA A 190 31.99 -9.40 15.95
CA ALA A 190 33.17 -9.72 15.15
C ALA A 190 34.27 -10.13 16.13
N GLU A 191 34.61 -11.42 16.10
CA GLU A 191 35.61 -12.04 16.94
C GLU A 191 37.00 -11.82 16.31
N LYS A 192 37.92 -11.16 17.05
CA LYS A 192 39.24 -11.68 17.46
C LYS A 192 40.09 -10.62 18.17
N ASP A 193 40.31 -10.90 19.45
CA ASP A 193 41.48 -10.68 20.31
C ASP A 193 42.35 -9.40 20.18
N SER A 194 42.42 -8.60 21.25
CA SER A 194 43.41 -8.84 22.33
C SER A 194 43.41 -7.77 23.45
N MET A 195 43.54 -8.28 24.68
CA MET A 195 44.13 -7.70 25.90
C MET A 195 43.39 -6.59 26.72
N LYS A 196 43.32 -6.87 28.03
CA LYS A 196 42.53 -6.25 29.14
C LYS A 196 43.35 -5.20 29.96
N PRO A 197 42.96 -4.79 31.19
CA PRO A 197 41.78 -4.02 31.65
C PRO A 197 42.16 -2.84 32.61
N THR A 198 41.38 -1.78 32.73
CA THR A 198 41.38 -0.96 33.97
C THR A 198 40.03 -0.29 34.26
N THR A 199 39.40 -0.79 35.33
CA THR A 199 38.66 -0.07 36.37
C THR A 199 38.43 1.44 36.19
N LYS A 200 37.16 1.85 36.05
CA LYS A 200 36.39 2.41 37.17
C LYS A 200 34.93 2.57 36.77
N LYS A 201 34.09 1.91 37.57
CA LYS A 201 32.66 2.16 37.74
C LYS A 201 32.46 3.64 38.15
N THR A 202 31.25 4.14 37.92
CA THR A 202 30.61 5.27 38.63
C THR A 202 31.26 6.66 38.51
N GLU A 203 30.84 7.43 37.50
CA GLU A 203 30.82 8.91 37.51
C GLU A 203 29.63 9.47 36.68
N TRP A 204 29.05 8.65 35.79
CA TRP A 204 27.92 9.03 34.93
C TRP A 204 26.53 8.88 35.56
N MET A 205 26.36 8.05 36.59
CA MET A 205 25.07 7.87 37.30
C MET A 205 24.86 8.89 38.43
N GLU A 206 25.92 9.45 39.03
CA GLU A 206 25.80 10.41 40.14
C GLU A 206 25.57 11.86 39.68
N ARG A 207 26.06 12.27 38.49
CA ARG A 207 25.76 13.61 37.93
C ARG A 207 24.32 13.75 37.41
N ILE A 208 23.67 12.65 37.03
CA ILE A 208 22.29 12.63 36.53
C ILE A 208 21.26 12.68 37.69
N LEU A 209 21.63 12.24 38.89
CA LEU A 209 20.76 12.30 40.09
C LEU A 209 20.90 13.59 40.89
N ALA A 210 22.03 14.31 40.77
CA ALA A 210 22.29 15.55 41.51
C ALA A 210 21.75 16.81 40.83
N GLU A 211 21.72 16.83 39.49
CA GLU A 211 21.21 17.97 38.75
C GLU A 211 19.71 17.78 38.49
N ALA A 212 18.92 18.36 39.38
CA ALA A 212 17.61 18.92 39.07
C ALA A 212 16.37 17.98 39.17
N GLY A 213 16.01 17.35 40.30
CA GLY A 213 16.27 17.75 41.68
C GLY A 213 15.62 19.11 42.01
N GLU A 214 16.36 20.16 41.72
CA GLU A 214 15.96 21.58 41.69
C GLU A 214 14.66 21.89 40.90
N LYS A 215 14.35 21.15 39.81
CA LYS A 215 13.09 21.36 39.05
C LYS A 215 11.85 20.78 39.74
N GLU A 216 12.01 19.93 40.75
CA GLU A 216 10.91 19.35 41.51
C GLU A 216 10.50 20.25 42.69
N GLU A 217 11.41 21.08 43.21
CA GLU A 217 11.11 22.06 44.27
C GLU A 217 10.31 23.27 43.76
N GLU A 218 10.58 23.78 42.56
CA GLU A 218 9.77 24.84 41.95
C GLU A 218 8.31 24.39 41.72
N ARG A 219 8.12 23.09 41.45
CA ARG A 219 6.81 22.45 41.29
C ARG A 219 6.03 22.36 42.61
N LYS A 220 6.72 22.36 43.76
CA LYS A 220 6.12 22.34 45.12
C LYS A 220 5.76 23.75 45.62
N THR A 221 6.46 24.79 45.16
CA THR A 221 6.15 26.18 45.56
C THR A 221 4.87 26.72 44.91
N ALA A 222 4.51 26.24 43.71
CA ALA A 222 3.26 26.60 43.04
C ALA A 222 2.02 25.91 43.65
N HIS A 223 2.20 24.77 44.34
CA HIS A 223 1.11 24.01 44.96
C HIS A 223 0.58 24.65 46.26
N ASN A 224 1.31 25.61 46.85
CA ASN A 224 0.99 26.17 48.17
C ASN A 224 0.19 27.50 48.13
N LYS A 225 -0.63 27.72 47.09
CA LYS A 225 -1.43 28.97 46.94
C LYS A 225 -2.95 28.78 46.89
N LEU A 226 -3.47 27.61 47.24
CA LEU A 226 -4.91 27.34 47.26
C LEU A 226 -5.30 26.52 48.48
N ILE A 227 -5.53 27.15 49.65
CA ILE A 227 -6.69 26.93 50.57
C ILE A 227 -6.81 28.18 51.50
N PRO A 228 -8.01 28.65 51.88
CA PRO A 228 -8.63 28.18 53.14
C PRO A 228 -10.14 27.85 52.94
N ASN A 229 -10.72 26.75 53.40
CA ASN A 229 -10.86 26.11 54.74
C ASN A 229 -12.14 26.56 55.46
N MET A 230 -13.04 25.60 55.78
CA MET A 230 -13.99 25.54 56.93
C MET A 230 -14.94 24.33 56.73
N HIS A 231 -14.74 23.20 57.44
CA HIS A 231 -15.42 22.76 58.70
C HIS A 231 -16.94 22.53 58.56
N ALA A 232 -17.65 21.56 59.15
CA ALA A 232 -17.46 20.26 59.83
C ALA A 232 -18.87 19.77 60.28
N ASN A 233 -19.05 18.46 60.55
CA ASN A 233 -20.13 17.79 61.32
C ASN A 233 -21.56 17.69 60.72
N LYS A 234 -22.46 16.78 61.11
CA LYS A 234 -22.51 15.38 61.62
C LYS A 234 -24.03 15.08 61.83
N GLU A 235 -24.47 13.85 61.54
CA GLU A 235 -25.65 13.07 62.05
C GLU A 235 -27.01 13.72 62.38
N GLU A 236 -28.11 13.12 61.85
CA GLU A 236 -29.26 12.48 62.55
C GLU A 236 -30.58 12.55 61.74
N GLY A 237 -31.44 11.53 61.86
CA GLY A 237 -32.89 11.68 61.64
C GLY A 237 -33.62 10.56 60.87
N ASP A 238 -34.20 9.64 61.64
CA ASP A 238 -35.11 8.54 61.32
C ASP A 238 -36.52 9.00 60.84
N THR A 239 -37.24 8.19 60.05
CA THR A 239 -38.66 7.76 60.26
C THR A 239 -39.32 7.06 59.06
N ASP A 240 -40.25 6.20 59.45
CA ASP A 240 -40.91 5.02 58.90
C ASP A 240 -42.14 5.26 57.97
N ALA A 241 -42.68 4.14 57.47
CA ALA A 241 -43.97 3.84 56.82
C ALA A 241 -43.93 3.68 55.29
N GLY A 242 -44.38 2.59 54.65
CA GLY A 242 -45.10 1.38 55.10
C GLY A 242 -46.04 0.91 53.98
N GLN A 243 -46.01 -0.41 53.68
CA GLN A 243 -47.06 -1.24 53.03
C GLN A 243 -47.42 -0.93 51.55
N GLY A 244 -47.74 -1.87 50.65
CA GLY A 244 -47.94 -3.32 50.74
C GLY A 244 -48.21 -3.92 49.35
N GLU A 245 -47.92 -5.23 49.26
CA GLU A 245 -48.42 -6.34 48.43
C GLU A 245 -49.15 -6.13 47.07
N GLY A 246 -48.82 -7.03 46.12
CA GLY A 246 -49.85 -7.60 45.24
C GLY A 246 -49.40 -8.14 43.87
N GLY A 247 -49.16 -9.45 43.76
CA GLY A 247 -49.74 -10.29 42.69
C GLY A 247 -49.02 -10.47 41.33
N HIS A 248 -48.36 -11.62 41.17
CA HIS A 248 -48.13 -12.36 39.91
C HIS A 248 -49.47 -12.87 39.30
N PRO A 249 -49.61 -13.31 38.00
CA PRO A 249 -48.80 -14.41 37.42
C PRO A 249 -48.62 -14.57 35.88
N LYS A 250 -47.55 -15.33 35.54
CA LYS A 250 -47.37 -16.45 34.56
C LYS A 250 -47.58 -16.31 33.03
N GLY A 251 -46.53 -16.81 32.34
CA GLY A 251 -46.56 -17.77 31.20
C GLY A 251 -46.41 -17.12 29.81
N SER A 252 -45.70 -17.65 28.81
CA SER A 252 -44.85 -18.84 28.57
C SER A 252 -44.55 -18.84 27.05
N GLY A 253 -43.36 -19.25 26.60
CA GLY A 253 -43.16 -19.64 25.19
C GLY A 253 -41.77 -19.40 24.61
N GLU A 254 -40.86 -20.35 24.81
CA GLU A 254 -39.61 -20.49 24.06
C GLU A 254 -39.86 -21.27 22.76
N THR A 255 -39.17 -20.90 21.67
CA THR A 255 -38.66 -21.84 20.66
C THR A 255 -37.33 -21.32 20.15
N GLY A 256 -36.27 -22.11 20.34
CA GLY A 256 -34.94 -21.87 19.81
C GLY A 256 -34.75 -22.50 18.42
N GLU A 257 -33.81 -21.95 17.65
CA GLU A 257 -33.31 -22.57 16.44
C GLU A 257 -31.79 -22.34 16.34
N GLN A 258 -31.04 -23.44 16.39
CA GLN A 258 -29.58 -23.49 16.33
C GLN A 258 -29.11 -23.41 14.87
N ALA A 259 -28.18 -22.50 14.57
CA ALA A 259 -27.51 -22.42 13.28
C ALA A 259 -26.33 -23.41 13.20
N PRO A 260 -26.11 -24.10 12.06
CA PRO A 260 -25.03 -25.05 11.88
C PRO A 260 -23.67 -24.37 11.66
N GLN A 261 -22.63 -24.97 12.24
CA GLN A 261 -21.24 -24.51 12.21
C GLN A 261 -20.61 -24.70 10.82
N ALA A 262 -20.08 -23.62 10.24
CA ALA A 262 -19.28 -23.62 9.02
C ALA A 262 -17.79 -23.86 9.32
N ALA A 263 -17.14 -24.64 8.45
CA ALA A 263 -15.71 -24.96 8.45
C ALA A 263 -14.79 -23.72 8.48
N PRO A 264 -13.53 -23.83 8.96
CA PRO A 264 -12.68 -22.68 9.23
C PRO A 264 -12.26 -22.00 7.93
N GLN A 265 -12.83 -20.83 7.65
CA GLN A 265 -12.34 -19.93 6.61
C GLN A 265 -11.10 -19.20 7.15
N SER A 266 -10.03 -19.21 6.36
CA SER A 266 -8.79 -18.47 6.62
C SER A 266 -9.09 -17.00 6.94
N GLU A 267 -8.55 -16.48 8.04
CA GLU A 267 -8.82 -15.12 8.50
C GLU A 267 -8.48 -14.07 7.41
N PRO A 268 -9.37 -13.09 7.15
CA PRO A 268 -9.09 -12.02 6.20
C PRO A 268 -7.94 -11.14 6.72
N GLN A 269 -6.88 -11.02 5.92
CA GLN A 269 -5.76 -10.12 6.20
C GLN A 269 -6.26 -8.67 6.30
N LYS A 270 -6.05 -8.04 7.45
CA LYS A 270 -6.48 -6.67 7.77
C LYS A 270 -5.38 -5.68 7.35
N HIS A 271 -5.73 -4.57 6.70
CA HIS A 271 -4.78 -3.49 6.40
C HIS A 271 -5.40 -2.07 6.47
N SER A 272 -4.55 -1.08 6.79
CA SER A 272 -4.68 0.39 6.81
C SER A 272 -5.95 1.05 7.36
N LEU A 273 -5.71 2.01 8.26
CA LEU A 273 -6.66 2.90 8.91
C LEU A 273 -7.33 3.83 7.88
N TYR A 274 -8.45 3.41 7.32
CA TYR A 274 -9.36 4.30 6.62
C TYR A 274 -10.78 4.10 7.15
N THR A 275 -11.34 5.15 7.71
CA THR A 275 -12.74 5.22 8.15
C THR A 275 -13.65 5.08 6.93
N THR A 276 -14.61 4.16 6.99
CA THR A 276 -15.80 4.25 6.15
C THR A 276 -16.60 5.45 6.65
N HIS A 277 -16.80 6.48 5.83
CA HIS A 277 -17.53 7.71 6.20
C HIS A 277 -19.04 7.48 6.44
N ARG A 278 -19.45 6.36 7.04
CA ARG A 278 -20.81 6.12 7.49
C ARG A 278 -20.98 6.75 8.87
N MET A 279 -21.74 7.83 8.93
CA MET A 279 -22.27 8.34 10.21
C MET A 279 -23.56 7.58 10.53
N ALA A 280 -23.70 7.15 11.79
CA ALA A 280 -24.97 6.65 12.29
C ALA A 280 -25.96 7.82 12.38
N ALA A 281 -27.10 7.72 11.69
CA ALA A 281 -28.18 8.68 11.81
C ALA A 281 -29.05 8.32 13.03
N GLY A 282 -28.79 8.97 14.17
CA GLY A 282 -29.68 8.95 15.33
C GLY A 282 -30.61 10.16 15.31
N PHE A 283 -31.89 9.92 15.04
CA PHE A 283 -32.96 10.91 15.17
C PHE A 283 -33.41 10.97 16.63
N THR A 284 -32.76 11.76 17.49
CA THR A 284 -33.34 12.45 18.66
C THR A 284 -32.31 13.46 19.21
N SER A 285 -32.78 14.63 19.61
CA SER A 285 -31.96 15.74 20.11
C SER A 285 -31.57 15.56 21.57
N THR A 286 -30.43 14.95 21.86
CA THR A 286 -29.56 15.22 23.03
C THR A 286 -28.17 14.65 22.71
N VAL A 287 -27.11 15.39 23.01
CA VAL A 287 -25.68 15.17 22.67
C VAL A 287 -25.30 13.68 22.48
N VAL A 288 -25.15 13.25 21.23
CA VAL A 288 -24.55 11.95 20.88
C VAL A 288 -23.03 12.14 20.93
N GLN A 289 -22.36 11.58 21.95
CA GLN A 289 -20.94 11.29 21.83
C GLN A 289 -20.76 10.28 20.69
N GLY A 290 -20.35 10.76 19.52
CA GLY A 290 -20.07 9.89 18.38
C GLY A 290 -18.85 9.02 18.70
N SER A 291 -19.07 7.79 19.15
CA SER A 291 -18.00 6.79 19.11
C SER A 291 -17.82 6.35 17.66
N ALA A 292 -16.77 6.82 17.01
CA ALA A 292 -16.36 6.29 15.72
C ALA A 292 -15.70 4.92 15.96
N THR A 293 -16.45 3.83 15.76
CA THR A 293 -15.85 2.50 15.69
C THR A 293 -14.99 2.43 14.43
N GLN A 294 -13.66 2.31 14.61
CA GLN A 294 -12.75 2.04 13.50
C GLN A 294 -12.87 0.58 13.11
N GLU A 295 -13.69 0.29 12.11
CA GLU A 295 -13.71 -1.02 11.48
C GLU A 295 -12.57 -1.11 10.46
N PHE A 296 -11.77 -2.17 10.55
CA PHE A 296 -10.78 -2.47 9.52
C PHE A 296 -11.51 -2.80 8.23
N ARG A 297 -11.23 -2.02 7.18
CA ARG A 297 -11.70 -2.37 5.84
C ARG A 297 -10.99 -3.65 5.40
N GLU A 298 -11.77 -4.62 4.96
CA GLU A 298 -11.22 -5.80 4.29
C GLU A 298 -10.48 -5.36 3.03
N LEU A 299 -9.26 -5.87 2.83
CA LEU A 299 -8.47 -5.60 1.62
C LEU A 299 -9.35 -5.80 0.37
N SER A 300 -9.37 -4.81 -0.53
CA SER A 300 -9.99 -5.05 -1.82
C SER A 300 -9.26 -6.20 -2.50
N GLU A 301 -10.00 -7.10 -3.13
CA GLU A 301 -9.39 -8.25 -3.80
C GLU A 301 -8.33 -7.82 -4.83
N LYS A 302 -8.53 -6.67 -5.49
CA LYS A 302 -7.55 -6.08 -6.41
C LYS A 302 -6.20 -5.85 -5.71
N GLU A 303 -6.22 -5.37 -4.46
CA GLU A 303 -5.04 -5.08 -3.65
C GLU A 303 -4.39 -6.36 -3.12
N ARG A 304 -5.19 -7.37 -2.72
CA ARG A 304 -4.67 -8.71 -2.34
C ARG A 304 -3.95 -9.38 -3.49
N MET A 305 -4.42 -9.15 -4.71
CA MET A 305 -3.94 -9.86 -5.89
C MET A 305 -2.80 -9.15 -6.61
N GLN A 306 -2.68 -7.83 -6.46
CA GLN A 306 -1.59 -7.02 -6.99
C GLN A 306 -0.18 -7.59 -6.71
N PRO A 307 0.20 -8.01 -5.47
CA PRO A 307 1.54 -8.54 -5.20
C PRO A 307 1.76 -9.89 -5.90
N ILE A 308 0.73 -10.74 -5.97
CA ILE A 308 0.81 -12.05 -6.62
C ILE A 308 1.00 -11.88 -8.13
N TYR A 309 0.26 -10.96 -8.75
CA TYR A 309 0.46 -10.65 -10.16
C TYR A 309 1.85 -10.09 -10.41
N ALA A 310 2.33 -9.14 -9.60
CA ALA A 310 3.66 -8.57 -9.74
C ALA A 310 4.76 -9.64 -9.66
N ARG A 311 4.62 -10.62 -8.77
CA ARG A 311 5.52 -11.76 -8.65
C ARG A 311 5.48 -12.66 -9.89
N CYS A 312 4.29 -12.98 -10.39
CA CYS A 312 4.14 -13.74 -11.65
C CYS A 312 4.79 -13.02 -12.84
N ARG A 313 4.67 -11.69 -12.92
CA ARG A 313 5.34 -10.87 -13.95
C ARG A 313 6.86 -10.95 -13.82
N LYS A 314 7.39 -10.83 -12.59
CA LYS A 314 8.84 -10.88 -12.32
C LYS A 314 9.46 -12.24 -12.66
N LEU A 315 8.78 -13.34 -12.29
CA LEU A 315 9.24 -14.71 -12.51
C LEU A 315 8.90 -15.26 -13.91
N LYS A 316 8.23 -14.46 -14.76
CA LYS A 316 7.78 -14.86 -16.11
C LYS A 316 7.03 -16.20 -16.14
N LYS A 317 6.22 -16.46 -15.10
CA LYS A 317 5.50 -17.73 -14.98
C LYS A 317 4.47 -17.86 -16.11
N LYS A 318 4.32 -19.08 -16.63
CA LYS A 318 3.30 -19.45 -17.63
C LYS A 318 2.32 -20.46 -17.03
N GLY A 319 1.07 -20.37 -17.45
CA GLY A 319 0.05 -21.38 -17.15
C GLY A 319 -0.13 -22.32 -18.33
N TYR A 320 -0.48 -23.57 -18.08
CA TYR A 320 -0.78 -24.54 -19.12
C TYR A 320 -2.11 -25.21 -18.84
N LEU A 321 -2.94 -25.30 -19.87
CA LEU A 321 -4.23 -25.98 -19.80
C LEU A 321 -4.55 -26.67 -21.12
N ARG A 322 -5.42 -27.67 -21.04
CA ARG A 322 -5.96 -28.39 -22.19
C ARG A 322 -7.47 -28.22 -22.23
N ILE A 323 -7.97 -27.66 -23.33
CA ILE A 323 -9.40 -27.59 -23.62
C ILE A 323 -9.76 -28.87 -24.35
N VAL A 324 -10.56 -29.72 -23.72
CA VAL A 324 -11.10 -30.95 -24.33
C VAL A 324 -12.46 -30.61 -24.91
N THR A 325 -12.63 -30.85 -26.20
CA THR A 325 -13.89 -30.61 -26.91
C THR A 325 -14.34 -31.86 -27.66
N THR A 326 -15.59 -31.85 -28.08
CA THR A 326 -16.19 -32.92 -28.91
C THR A 326 -15.45 -33.17 -30.23
N GLN A 327 -14.69 -32.19 -30.74
CA GLN A 327 -14.00 -32.27 -32.04
C GLN A 327 -12.48 -32.22 -31.89
N GLY A 328 -11.95 -32.61 -30.73
CA GLY A 328 -10.51 -32.67 -30.46
C GLY A 328 -10.08 -31.82 -29.27
N SER A 329 -8.79 -31.83 -28.98
CA SER A 329 -8.23 -31.07 -27.85
C SER A 329 -7.27 -29.98 -28.30
N LEU A 330 -7.24 -28.88 -27.56
CA LEU A 330 -6.28 -27.78 -27.74
C LEU A 330 -5.46 -27.60 -26.47
N ASN A 331 -4.14 -27.58 -26.61
CA ASN A 331 -3.23 -27.22 -25.53
C ASN A 331 -2.92 -25.74 -25.62
N ILE A 332 -3.16 -25.03 -24.52
CA ILE A 332 -3.02 -23.58 -24.42
C ILE A 332 -1.92 -23.25 -23.42
N GLU A 333 -1.05 -22.33 -23.83
CA GLU A 333 -0.11 -21.63 -22.95
C GLU A 333 -0.68 -20.26 -22.60
N LEU A 334 -0.81 -19.98 -21.31
CA LEU A 334 -1.28 -18.70 -20.77
C LEU A 334 -0.10 -17.80 -20.42
N HIS A 335 -0.19 -16.53 -20.81
CA HIS A 335 0.80 -15.49 -20.55
C HIS A 335 0.52 -14.74 -19.25
N ALA A 336 0.56 -15.47 -18.12
CA ALA A 336 0.30 -14.95 -16.78
C ALA A 336 1.27 -13.85 -16.33
N ASP A 337 2.41 -13.72 -17.01
CA ASP A 337 3.42 -12.69 -16.83
C ASP A 337 3.07 -11.34 -17.49
N MET A 338 2.29 -11.35 -18.57
CA MET A 338 1.94 -10.15 -19.33
C MET A 338 0.48 -9.74 -19.07
N ALA A 339 -0.44 -10.70 -19.08
CA ALA A 339 -1.89 -10.49 -18.85
C ALA A 339 -2.39 -11.29 -17.62
N PRO A 340 -1.90 -10.98 -16.40
CA PRO A 340 -2.23 -11.74 -15.20
C PRO A 340 -3.72 -11.73 -14.86
N ARG A 341 -4.44 -10.62 -15.06
CA ARG A 341 -5.87 -10.53 -14.69
C ARG A 341 -6.71 -11.41 -15.59
N ALA A 342 -6.46 -11.36 -16.90
CA ALA A 342 -7.16 -12.21 -17.85
C ALA A 342 -6.87 -13.70 -17.59
N CYS A 343 -5.61 -14.06 -17.36
CA CYS A 343 -5.24 -15.45 -17.04
C CYS A 343 -5.86 -15.92 -15.71
N ASP A 344 -5.86 -15.10 -14.66
CA ASP A 344 -6.44 -15.45 -13.35
C ASP A 344 -7.96 -15.64 -13.46
N SER A 345 -8.65 -14.70 -14.11
CA SER A 345 -10.09 -14.83 -14.40
C SER A 345 -10.39 -16.15 -15.12
N PHE A 346 -9.64 -16.45 -16.18
CA PHE A 346 -9.83 -17.67 -16.97
C PHE A 346 -9.60 -18.94 -16.14
N LEU A 347 -8.52 -19.01 -15.36
CA LEU A 347 -8.19 -20.16 -14.53
C LEU A 347 -9.21 -20.40 -13.41
N ARG A 348 -9.74 -19.34 -12.80
CA ARG A 348 -10.80 -19.45 -11.80
C ARG A 348 -12.11 -19.97 -12.39
N LEU A 349 -12.48 -19.50 -13.58
CA LEU A 349 -13.62 -20.02 -14.32
C LEU A 349 -13.43 -21.51 -14.67
N CYS A 350 -12.21 -21.93 -14.99
CA CYS A 350 -11.88 -23.34 -15.20
C CYS A 350 -12.03 -24.16 -13.90
N ALA A 351 -11.58 -23.63 -12.76
CA ALA A 351 -11.67 -24.31 -11.46
C ALA A 351 -13.12 -24.63 -11.04
N VAL A 352 -14.06 -23.72 -11.34
CA VAL A 352 -15.50 -23.93 -11.10
C VAL A 352 -16.22 -24.62 -12.25
N LYS A 353 -15.48 -25.18 -13.22
CA LYS A 353 -16.03 -25.88 -14.40
C LYS A 353 -17.05 -25.04 -15.19
N TYR A 354 -16.80 -23.73 -15.29
CA TYR A 354 -17.71 -22.78 -15.92
C TYR A 354 -17.88 -23.01 -17.43
N PHE A 355 -16.79 -23.40 -18.09
CA PHE A 355 -16.73 -23.57 -19.54
C PHE A 355 -17.26 -24.92 -20.02
N ASP A 356 -17.45 -25.88 -19.13
CA ASP A 356 -18.03 -27.17 -19.49
C ASP A 356 -19.42 -26.97 -20.11
N ASP A 357 -19.66 -27.66 -21.22
CA ASP A 357 -20.85 -27.56 -22.07
C ASP A 357 -21.06 -26.22 -22.79
N THR A 358 -20.09 -25.30 -22.72
CA THR A 358 -20.11 -24.09 -23.57
C THR A 358 -19.70 -24.44 -24.99
N ILE A 359 -20.28 -23.74 -25.97
CA ILE A 359 -20.02 -23.97 -27.39
C ILE A 359 -19.19 -22.84 -27.99
N PHE A 360 -18.49 -23.15 -29.07
CA PHE A 360 -17.95 -22.14 -29.98
C PHE A 360 -19.06 -21.67 -30.93
N HIS A 361 -19.63 -20.51 -30.63
CA HIS A 361 -20.88 -20.06 -31.22
C HIS A 361 -20.70 -19.19 -32.47
N ARG A 362 -19.48 -18.71 -32.73
CA ARG A 362 -19.16 -17.89 -33.90
C ARG A 362 -17.83 -18.32 -34.48
N CYS A 363 -17.79 -18.61 -35.78
CA CYS A 363 -16.61 -19.05 -36.51
C CYS A 363 -16.55 -18.30 -37.84
N ILE A 364 -15.46 -17.57 -38.07
CA ILE A 364 -15.25 -16.84 -39.32
C ILE A 364 -13.94 -17.35 -39.93
N ARG A 365 -14.05 -17.96 -41.10
CA ARG A 365 -12.92 -18.51 -41.84
C ARG A 365 -11.87 -17.43 -42.12
N ASN A 366 -10.58 -17.77 -42.00
CA ASN A 366 -9.44 -16.85 -42.09
C ASN A 366 -9.42 -15.70 -41.08
N PHE A 367 -10.26 -15.75 -40.04
CA PHE A 367 -10.30 -14.71 -39.02
C PHE A 367 -10.15 -15.31 -37.62
N MET A 368 -11.23 -15.80 -37.01
CA MET A 368 -11.21 -16.34 -35.65
C MET A 368 -12.42 -17.23 -35.36
N ILE A 369 -12.34 -17.96 -34.24
CA ILE A 369 -13.45 -18.68 -33.63
C ILE A 369 -13.65 -18.21 -32.18
N GLN A 370 -14.89 -17.94 -31.79
CA GLN A 370 -15.27 -17.36 -30.50
C GLN A 370 -16.10 -18.33 -29.66
N GLY A 371 -15.80 -18.36 -28.36
CA GLY A 371 -16.43 -19.21 -27.36
C GLY A 371 -16.50 -18.54 -25.98
N GLY A 372 -16.90 -19.29 -24.96
CA GLY A 372 -16.93 -18.80 -23.58
C GLY A 372 -18.18 -18.00 -23.18
N ARG A 373 -19.23 -18.01 -24.01
CA ARG A 373 -20.52 -17.37 -23.74
C ARG A 373 -21.44 -18.29 -22.93
N ALA A 374 -21.77 -17.90 -21.70
CA ALA A 374 -22.59 -18.75 -20.81
C ALA A 374 -24.05 -18.84 -21.21
N GLU A 375 -24.60 -17.79 -21.83
CA GLU A 375 -26.00 -17.75 -22.26
C GLU A 375 -26.32 -18.80 -23.33
N LEU A 376 -25.29 -19.29 -24.03
CA LEU A 376 -25.39 -20.31 -25.08
C LEU A 376 -24.93 -21.70 -24.61
N ARG A 377 -24.71 -21.89 -23.31
CA ARG A 377 -24.31 -23.18 -22.73
C ARG A 377 -25.41 -24.21 -22.97
N GLN A 378 -25.02 -25.42 -23.40
CA GLN A 378 -25.94 -26.53 -23.67
C GLN A 378 -25.72 -27.64 -22.63
N PRO A 379 -26.29 -27.50 -21.41
CA PRO A 379 -26.03 -28.44 -20.32
C PRO A 379 -26.47 -29.85 -20.74
N SER A 380 -25.51 -30.79 -20.74
CA SER A 380 -25.76 -32.18 -21.14
C SER A 380 -26.09 -33.09 -19.96
N LYS A 381 -25.76 -32.67 -18.74
CA LYS A 381 -25.97 -33.41 -17.49
C LYS A 381 -26.52 -32.48 -16.40
N LYS A 382 -27.33 -32.99 -15.47
CA LYS A 382 -27.62 -32.29 -14.22
C LYS A 382 -26.32 -32.22 -13.42
N LYS A 383 -25.77 -31.01 -13.24
CA LYS A 383 -24.54 -30.79 -12.46
C LYS A 383 -24.89 -30.40 -11.04
N GLU A 384 -24.09 -30.89 -10.11
CA GLU A 384 -24.17 -30.60 -8.68
C GLU A 384 -23.82 -29.14 -8.36
N VAL A 385 -23.03 -28.50 -9.23
CA VAL A 385 -22.60 -27.09 -9.09
C VAL A 385 -23.50 -26.16 -9.91
N GLN A 386 -24.13 -25.19 -9.25
CA GLN A 386 -24.93 -24.13 -9.89
C GLN A 386 -24.02 -23.23 -10.75
N GLN A 387 -24.03 -23.45 -12.07
CA GLN A 387 -23.27 -22.61 -13.01
C GLN A 387 -24.01 -21.29 -13.26
N SER A 388 -23.28 -20.17 -13.35
CA SER A 388 -23.90 -18.87 -13.66
C SER A 388 -24.53 -18.90 -15.07
N PRO A 389 -25.78 -18.46 -15.23
CA PRO A 389 -26.46 -18.38 -16.52
C PRO A 389 -26.00 -17.19 -17.37
N ARG A 390 -25.27 -16.23 -16.77
CA ARG A 390 -24.74 -15.05 -17.45
C ARG A 390 -23.22 -15.11 -17.56
N SER A 391 -22.70 -14.42 -18.58
CA SER A 391 -21.28 -14.17 -18.78
C SER A 391 -20.72 -13.34 -17.61
N ILE A 392 -19.74 -13.91 -16.89
CA ILE A 392 -19.14 -13.32 -15.68
C ILE A 392 -17.62 -13.45 -15.75
N SER A 393 -16.89 -12.58 -15.06
CA SER A 393 -15.47 -12.83 -14.81
C SER A 393 -15.29 -13.88 -13.71
N GLY A 394 -14.08 -14.46 -13.60
CA GLY A 394 -13.71 -15.36 -12.52
C GLY A 394 -13.46 -14.66 -11.17
N PHE A 395 -13.59 -13.34 -11.11
CA PHE A 395 -13.42 -12.59 -9.87
C PHE A 395 -14.71 -12.62 -9.02
N PRO A 396 -14.60 -12.61 -7.68
CA PRO A 396 -15.67 -12.28 -6.76
C PRO A 396 -16.59 -11.16 -7.27
N GLY A 397 -17.89 -11.43 -7.32
CA GLY A 397 -18.90 -10.51 -7.83
C GLY A 397 -19.09 -10.53 -9.35
N GLY A 398 -18.25 -11.23 -10.11
CA GLY A 398 -18.42 -11.46 -11.55
C GLY A 398 -18.32 -10.19 -12.43
N ALA A 399 -17.81 -9.09 -11.88
CA ALA A 399 -17.73 -7.80 -12.56
C ALA A 399 -16.73 -7.82 -13.74
N PRO A 400 -16.94 -7.00 -14.79
CA PRO A 400 -15.97 -6.86 -15.87
C PRO A 400 -14.62 -6.35 -15.39
N PHE A 401 -13.54 -6.73 -16.07
CA PHE A 401 -12.18 -6.30 -15.72
C PHE A 401 -11.48 -5.53 -16.85
N GLU A 402 -10.47 -4.75 -16.43
CA GLU A 402 -9.69 -3.86 -17.27
C GLU A 402 -8.92 -4.60 -18.38
N ASP A 403 -8.77 -3.97 -19.55
CA ASP A 403 -7.91 -4.49 -20.60
C ASP A 403 -6.42 -4.47 -20.21
N GLU A 404 -5.69 -5.51 -20.61
CA GLU A 404 -4.24 -5.64 -20.43
C GLU A 404 -3.56 -5.76 -21.79
N PHE A 405 -2.86 -4.72 -22.22
CA PHE A 405 -2.13 -4.70 -23.50
C PHE A 405 -0.61 -4.74 -23.26
N ASP A 406 0.09 -5.52 -24.07
CA ASP A 406 1.55 -5.57 -24.10
C ASP A 406 2.03 -5.52 -25.55
N ASN A 407 2.99 -4.66 -25.86
CA ASN A 407 3.49 -4.46 -27.23
C ASN A 407 4.12 -5.72 -27.83
N ARG A 408 4.54 -6.69 -27.00
CA ARG A 408 5.10 -7.98 -27.45
C ARG A 408 4.01 -8.97 -27.84
N LEU A 409 2.79 -8.76 -27.36
CA LEU A 409 1.62 -9.58 -27.67
C LEU A 409 0.83 -8.90 -28.77
N VAL A 410 0.92 -9.47 -29.97
CA VAL A 410 0.18 -9.01 -31.15
C VAL A 410 -0.60 -10.18 -31.74
N HIS A 411 -1.72 -9.89 -32.39
CA HIS A 411 -2.55 -10.88 -33.06
C HIS A 411 -1.91 -11.30 -34.39
N GLN A 412 -0.73 -11.89 -34.32
CA GLN A 412 0.05 -12.35 -35.46
C GLN A 412 0.08 -13.88 -35.48
N GLY A 413 -0.17 -14.47 -36.65
CA GLY A 413 -0.18 -15.92 -36.84
C GLY A 413 -1.49 -16.59 -36.44
N ILE A 414 -1.43 -17.92 -36.38
CA ILE A 414 -2.54 -18.79 -35.98
C ILE A 414 -2.44 -19.11 -34.49
N GLY A 415 -3.58 -19.24 -33.83
CA GLY A 415 -3.65 -19.77 -32.47
C GLY A 415 -3.41 -18.75 -31.37
N VAL A 416 -3.45 -17.43 -31.65
CA VAL A 416 -3.46 -16.42 -30.58
C VAL A 416 -4.80 -16.46 -29.86
N LEU A 417 -4.77 -16.56 -28.53
CA LEU A 417 -5.94 -16.57 -27.65
C LEU A 417 -6.12 -15.18 -27.01
N SER A 418 -7.30 -14.60 -27.20
CA SER A 418 -7.61 -13.22 -26.81
C SER A 418 -9.03 -13.09 -26.26
N MET A 419 -9.26 -12.08 -25.40
CA MET A 419 -10.57 -11.82 -24.81
C MET A 419 -11.51 -11.10 -25.79
N ALA A 420 -12.76 -11.55 -25.87
CA ALA A 420 -13.82 -10.79 -26.53
C ALA A 420 -14.38 -9.75 -25.54
N ASN A 421 -14.63 -8.53 -26.03
CA ASN A 421 -15.16 -7.43 -25.23
C ASN A 421 -16.17 -6.61 -26.04
N ASP A 422 -17.04 -5.88 -25.32
CA ASP A 422 -18.06 -4.99 -25.88
C ASP A 422 -17.63 -3.51 -25.81
N GLY A 423 -16.33 -3.26 -25.62
CA GLY A 423 -15.77 -1.93 -25.39
C GLY A 423 -14.54 -1.97 -24.47
N LYS A 424 -14.09 -0.78 -24.05
CA LYS A 424 -12.95 -0.68 -23.14
C LYS A 424 -13.31 -1.21 -21.74
N HIS A 425 -12.43 -2.02 -21.17
CA HIS A 425 -12.52 -2.55 -19.81
C HIS A 425 -13.79 -3.38 -19.51
N SER A 426 -14.33 -4.07 -20.52
CA SER A 426 -15.55 -4.89 -20.40
C SER A 426 -15.28 -6.40 -20.53
N ASN A 427 -14.09 -6.87 -20.16
CA ASN A 427 -13.74 -8.28 -20.26
C ASN A 427 -14.49 -9.12 -19.23
N LEU A 428 -15.09 -10.23 -19.68
CA LEU A 428 -15.86 -11.18 -18.86
C LEU A 428 -15.29 -12.60 -18.99
N SER A 429 -16.02 -13.51 -19.66
CA SER A 429 -15.63 -14.90 -19.91
C SER A 429 -15.42 -15.24 -21.38
N GLU A 430 -15.90 -14.40 -22.30
CA GLU A 430 -15.83 -14.68 -23.73
C GLU A 430 -14.42 -14.50 -24.27
N PHE A 431 -13.99 -15.43 -25.12
CA PHE A 431 -12.67 -15.42 -25.72
C PHE A 431 -12.75 -15.91 -27.17
N PHE A 432 -11.74 -15.57 -27.95
CA PHE A 432 -11.58 -16.07 -29.31
C PHE A 432 -10.16 -16.55 -29.58
N ILE A 433 -10.05 -17.50 -30.51
CA ILE A 433 -8.79 -18.03 -31.02
C ILE A 433 -8.69 -17.65 -32.49
N THR A 434 -7.56 -17.06 -32.86
CA THR A 434 -7.32 -16.58 -34.22
C THR A 434 -6.91 -17.72 -35.16
N PHE A 435 -7.40 -17.68 -36.40
CA PHE A 435 -6.93 -18.57 -37.47
C PHE A 435 -5.80 -17.94 -38.29
N LYS A 436 -5.81 -16.61 -38.41
CA LYS A 436 -4.84 -15.82 -39.18
C LYS A 436 -4.51 -14.52 -38.44
N SER A 437 -3.43 -13.86 -38.85
CA SER A 437 -3.06 -12.54 -38.34
C SER A 437 -4.19 -11.52 -38.50
N CYS A 438 -4.57 -10.88 -37.40
CA CYS A 438 -5.61 -9.85 -37.34
C CYS A 438 -5.13 -8.65 -36.51
N GLU A 439 -4.10 -7.95 -37.02
CA GLU A 439 -3.43 -6.84 -36.32
C GLU A 439 -4.34 -5.65 -36.01
N HIS A 440 -5.46 -5.50 -36.72
CA HIS A 440 -6.46 -4.46 -36.44
C HIS A 440 -7.18 -4.62 -35.09
N LEU A 441 -7.02 -5.78 -34.44
CA LEU A 441 -7.49 -6.08 -33.08
C LEU A 441 -6.45 -5.77 -32.00
N ASN A 442 -5.22 -5.41 -32.38
CA ASN A 442 -4.17 -5.02 -31.43
C ASN A 442 -4.62 -3.78 -30.63
N ASN A 443 -4.29 -3.76 -29.34
CA ASN A 443 -4.69 -2.71 -28.38
C ASN A 443 -6.21 -2.50 -28.23
N LYS A 444 -7.02 -3.45 -28.71
CA LYS A 444 -8.47 -3.50 -28.48
C LYS A 444 -8.87 -4.71 -27.66
N HIS A 445 -8.26 -5.85 -27.93
CA HIS A 445 -8.52 -7.11 -27.24
C HIS A 445 -7.30 -7.57 -26.46
N THR A 446 -7.54 -8.02 -25.22
CA THR A 446 -6.49 -8.49 -24.31
C THR A 446 -6.02 -9.88 -24.74
N ILE A 447 -4.79 -9.97 -25.25
CA ILE A 447 -4.15 -11.26 -25.55
C ILE A 447 -3.62 -11.84 -24.25
N PHE A 448 -4.04 -13.07 -23.92
CA PHE A 448 -3.66 -13.71 -22.67
C PHE A 448 -3.12 -15.13 -22.83
N GLY A 449 -3.00 -15.62 -24.07
CA GLY A 449 -2.36 -16.90 -24.33
C GLY A 449 -2.20 -17.24 -25.80
N ARG A 450 -1.73 -18.46 -26.06
CA ARG A 450 -1.61 -19.03 -27.41
C ARG A 450 -1.80 -20.54 -27.40
N VAL A 451 -2.22 -21.09 -28.53
CA VAL A 451 -2.30 -22.52 -28.78
C VAL A 451 -0.89 -23.05 -29.04
N VAL A 452 -0.45 -23.99 -28.21
CA VAL A 452 0.85 -24.66 -28.34
C VAL A 452 0.73 -26.09 -28.88
N GLY A 453 -0.46 -26.67 -28.85
CA GLY A 453 -0.74 -27.99 -29.41
C GLY A 453 -2.19 -28.12 -29.87
N GLY A 454 -2.42 -28.92 -30.91
CA GLY A 454 -3.74 -29.07 -31.53
C GLY A 454 -4.04 -28.04 -32.63
N LEU A 455 -3.02 -27.45 -33.27
CA LEU A 455 -3.22 -26.52 -34.39
C LEU A 455 -3.96 -27.17 -35.57
N ASP A 456 -3.82 -28.48 -35.77
CA ASP A 456 -4.55 -29.20 -36.83
C ASP A 456 -6.06 -29.29 -36.53
N VAL A 457 -6.44 -29.46 -35.26
CA VAL A 457 -7.84 -29.39 -34.81
C VAL A 457 -8.39 -27.99 -35.08
N LEU A 458 -7.61 -26.95 -34.77
CA LEU A 458 -8.01 -25.57 -35.03
C LEU A 458 -8.23 -25.31 -36.53
N ARG A 459 -7.35 -25.85 -37.40
CA ARG A 459 -7.53 -25.79 -38.87
C ARG A 459 -8.74 -26.59 -39.37
N GLN A 460 -9.14 -27.65 -38.67
CA GLN A 460 -10.37 -28.37 -38.98
C GLN A 460 -11.59 -27.51 -38.63
N TRP A 461 -11.56 -26.81 -37.50
CA TRP A 461 -12.64 -25.91 -37.11
C TRP A 461 -12.81 -24.73 -38.06
N GLU A 462 -11.71 -24.22 -38.62
CA GLU A 462 -11.76 -23.17 -39.65
C GLU A 462 -12.55 -23.59 -40.91
N LYS A 463 -12.61 -24.90 -41.21
CA LYS A 463 -13.32 -25.46 -42.37
C LYS A 463 -14.77 -25.84 -42.07
N LEU A 464 -15.26 -25.62 -40.84
CA LEU A 464 -16.64 -25.91 -40.49
C LEU A 464 -17.60 -25.03 -41.30
N GLU A 465 -18.70 -25.63 -41.75
CA GLU A 465 -19.78 -24.89 -42.38
C GLU A 465 -20.54 -24.07 -41.35
N THR A 466 -20.74 -22.79 -41.67
CA THR A 466 -21.41 -21.81 -40.81
C THR A 466 -22.69 -21.29 -41.44
N ASP A 467 -23.65 -20.88 -40.60
CA ASP A 467 -24.87 -20.22 -41.04
C ASP A 467 -24.62 -18.75 -41.44
N LYS A 468 -25.70 -18.03 -41.79
CA LYS A 468 -25.64 -16.59 -42.15
C LYS A 468 -25.23 -15.68 -40.98
N LYS A 469 -25.21 -16.18 -39.74
CA LYS A 469 -24.81 -15.47 -38.53
C LYS A 469 -23.44 -15.94 -38.02
N ASP A 470 -22.65 -16.58 -38.90
CA ASP A 470 -21.33 -17.14 -38.59
C ASP A 470 -21.35 -18.24 -37.51
N LYS A 471 -22.51 -18.81 -37.18
CA LYS A 471 -22.61 -19.91 -36.22
C LYS A 471 -22.36 -21.24 -36.93
N PRO A 472 -21.43 -22.08 -36.44
CA PRO A 472 -21.23 -23.41 -37.02
C PRO A 472 -22.50 -24.28 -36.93
N LEU A 473 -22.78 -25.04 -37.98
CA LEU A 473 -23.90 -26.01 -37.98
C LEU A 473 -23.72 -27.07 -36.90
N LYS A 474 -22.48 -27.53 -36.72
CA LYS A 474 -22.05 -28.44 -35.65
C LYS A 474 -20.99 -27.75 -34.79
N PRO A 475 -21.38 -26.92 -33.83
CA PRO A 475 -20.43 -26.16 -33.03
C PRO A 475 -19.61 -27.10 -32.12
N PRO A 476 -18.27 -26.96 -32.07
CA PRO A 476 -17.46 -27.66 -31.08
C PRO A 476 -17.94 -27.27 -29.67
N LYS A 477 -18.17 -28.28 -28.83
CA LYS A 477 -18.59 -28.09 -27.45
C LYS A 477 -17.45 -28.46 -26.52
N VAL A 478 -17.17 -27.61 -25.54
CA VAL A 478 -16.19 -27.89 -24.48
C VAL A 478 -16.77 -28.95 -23.55
N GLU A 479 -16.06 -30.06 -23.39
CA GLU A 479 -16.44 -31.13 -22.48
C GLU A 479 -15.86 -30.85 -21.09
N GLU A 480 -14.56 -30.58 -21.04
CA GLU A 480 -13.84 -30.21 -19.83
C GLU A 480 -12.60 -29.37 -20.16
N ILE A 481 -12.11 -28.61 -19.18
CA ILE A 481 -10.82 -27.94 -19.26
C ILE A 481 -9.93 -28.45 -18.14
N ILE A 482 -8.80 -29.05 -18.52
CA ILE A 482 -7.81 -29.60 -17.59
C ILE A 482 -6.70 -28.57 -17.41
N VAL A 483 -6.55 -28.03 -16.20
CA VAL A 483 -5.46 -27.11 -15.85
C VAL A 483 -4.26 -27.94 -15.38
N PHE A 484 -3.15 -27.90 -16.11
CA PHE A 484 -1.93 -28.62 -15.72
C PHE A 484 -1.10 -27.85 -14.69
N LYS A 485 -1.01 -26.53 -14.87
CA LYS A 485 -0.20 -25.67 -13.99
C LYS A 485 -0.91 -24.34 -13.77
N ASN A 486 -1.19 -24.05 -12.51
CA ASN A 486 -1.75 -22.76 -12.08
C ASN A 486 -0.63 -21.87 -11.49
N PRO A 487 -0.11 -20.89 -12.25
CA PRO A 487 1.01 -20.07 -11.80
C PRO A 487 0.67 -19.17 -10.61
N PHE A 488 -0.62 -18.88 -10.37
CA PHE A 488 -1.06 -18.01 -9.30
C PHE A 488 -1.17 -18.74 -7.95
N GLU A 489 -1.49 -20.03 -7.95
CA GLU A 489 -1.43 -20.84 -6.74
C GLU A 489 0.01 -21.09 -6.29
N ASP A 490 0.89 -21.42 -7.24
CA ASP A 490 2.32 -21.54 -6.98
C ASP A 490 2.88 -20.24 -6.38
N ALA A 491 2.52 -19.09 -6.95
CA ALA A 491 2.94 -17.79 -6.43
C ALA A 491 2.34 -17.45 -5.05
N ARG A 492 1.12 -17.90 -4.74
CA ARG A 492 0.50 -17.72 -3.41
C ARG A 492 1.25 -18.50 -2.35
N LYS A 493 1.46 -19.80 -2.59
CA LYS A 493 2.17 -20.69 -1.66
C LYS A 493 3.57 -20.19 -1.36
N GLU A 494 4.33 -19.82 -2.40
CA GLU A 494 5.67 -19.24 -2.22
C GLU A 494 5.69 -17.98 -1.33
N MET A 495 4.69 -17.10 -1.44
CA MET A 495 4.63 -15.91 -0.58
C MET A 495 4.20 -16.24 0.86
N GLU A 496 3.38 -17.27 1.05
CA GLU A 496 2.99 -17.74 2.38
C GLU A 496 4.18 -18.41 3.08
N ASP A 497 4.95 -19.22 2.36
CA ASP A 497 6.16 -19.86 2.86
C ASP A 497 7.23 -18.82 3.24
N GLU A 498 7.45 -17.79 2.40
CA GLU A 498 8.38 -16.69 2.72
C GLU A 498 7.96 -15.92 3.98
N LYS A 499 6.66 -15.61 4.13
CA LYS A 499 6.15 -14.95 5.33
C LYS A 499 6.36 -15.80 6.58
N ARG A 500 6.08 -17.11 6.48
CA ARG A 500 6.30 -18.03 7.59
C ARG A 500 7.77 -18.11 7.98
N GLU A 501 8.68 -18.15 7.01
CA GLU A 501 10.11 -18.11 7.29
C GLU A 501 10.56 -16.80 7.94
N GLU A 502 10.00 -15.66 7.52
CA GLU A 502 10.28 -14.36 8.13
C GLU A 502 9.78 -14.30 9.58
N GLU A 503 8.56 -14.78 9.85
CA GLU A 503 8.01 -14.90 11.20
C GLU A 503 8.84 -15.83 12.10
N GLU A 504 9.31 -16.97 11.55
CA GLU A 504 10.19 -17.89 12.28
C GLU A 504 11.56 -17.26 12.56
N LYS A 505 12.11 -16.46 11.62
CA LYS A 505 13.36 -15.72 11.82
C LYS A 505 13.21 -14.58 12.82
N GLU A 506 12.06 -13.92 12.87
CA GLU A 506 11.76 -12.89 13.88
C GLU A 506 11.59 -13.51 15.28
N LYS A 507 10.87 -14.62 15.40
CA LYS A 507 10.74 -15.34 16.69
C LYS A 507 12.10 -15.77 17.23
N LYS A 508 12.97 -16.34 16.39
CA LYS A 508 14.34 -16.73 16.75
C LYS A 508 15.28 -15.55 17.07
N LYS A 509 14.92 -14.33 16.69
CA LYS A 509 15.67 -13.11 17.08
C LYS A 509 15.15 -12.50 18.38
N LEU A 510 13.92 -12.85 18.77
CA LEU A 510 13.27 -12.37 19.98
C LEU A 510 13.57 -13.28 21.18
N GLU A 511 13.75 -14.59 20.93
CA GLU A 511 14.41 -15.56 21.82
C GLU A 511 15.92 -15.33 21.88
#